data_AF-A7HV48-F1
#
_entry.id   AF-A7HV48-F1
#
_cell.length_a   1.000
_cell.length_b   1.000
_cell.length_c   1.000
_cell.angle_alpha   90.00
_cell.angle_beta   90.00
_cell.angle_gamma   90.00
#
_symmetry.space_group_name_H-M   'P 1'
#
loop_
_entity.id
_entity.type
_entity.pdbx_description
1 polymer ?
#
loop_
_entity_poly.entity_id
_entity_poly.type
_entity_poly.pdbx_seq_one_letter_code
_entity_poly.pdbx_strand_id
1 'polypeptide(L)'
;MIESLMLMALGFFIATLFAIIAAQFVWRRAVTVTTRRLDENGSISARSADLDAMLQRQERDAAPLHAEIESLRAERRELADANNELARDNNRLIAEARSLTNEISKLKAELATRDTQAAAIGAELATLEQAIADEARRHEEARTHLQNLSATAARLTAELRPAAAPENPKSVTAQALEPYPDDERDADARTLAEVKASLLEELDNTAEPEMAENRAEAGPETNGDALIGDLTLAARIRALEAGVAPQ
;
A
#
# COMPACT_ATOMS: atom_id res chain seq x y z
N MET A 1 -6.67 27.35 -135.06
CA MET A 1 -6.48 28.08 -133.78
C MET A 1 -7.69 27.97 -132.86
N ILE A 2 -8.91 27.83 -133.40
CA ILE A 2 -10.13 27.60 -132.61
C ILE A 2 -10.17 26.18 -132.00
N GLU A 3 -9.67 25.13 -132.68
CA GLU A 3 -9.65 23.77 -132.09
C GLU A 3 -8.75 23.66 -130.85
N SER A 4 -7.59 24.30 -130.83
CA SER A 4 -6.69 24.30 -129.67
C SER A 4 -7.29 25.03 -128.47
N LEU A 5 -8.09 26.07 -128.72
CA LEU A 5 -8.79 26.82 -127.67
C LEU A 5 -9.94 25.99 -127.07
N MET A 6 -10.67 25.23 -127.89
CA MET A 6 -11.68 24.27 -127.42
C MET A 6 -11.08 23.15 -126.56
N LEU A 7 -9.91 22.62 -126.94
CA LEU A 7 -9.24 21.57 -126.16
C LEU A 7 -8.73 22.06 -124.80
N MET A 8 -8.20 23.29 -124.72
CA MET A 8 -7.86 23.91 -123.43
C MET A 8 -9.10 24.14 -122.56
N ALA A 9 -10.19 24.67 -123.14
CA ALA A 9 -11.44 24.89 -122.40
C ALA A 9 -12.04 23.58 -121.88
N LEU A 10 -12.03 22.52 -122.70
CA LEU A 10 -12.48 21.19 -122.31
C LEU A 10 -11.61 20.60 -121.19
N GLY A 11 -10.29 20.72 -121.31
CA GLY A 11 -9.35 20.30 -120.26
C GLY A 11 -9.57 21.03 -118.93
N PHE A 12 -9.84 22.35 -118.98
CA PHE A 12 -10.18 23.14 -117.81
C PHE A 12 -11.51 22.73 -117.18
N PHE A 13 -12.54 22.44 -117.99
CA PHE A 13 -13.82 21.93 -117.50
C PHE A 13 -13.69 20.56 -116.83
N ILE A 14 -12.89 19.66 -117.40
CA ILE A 14 -12.64 18.34 -116.81
C ILE A 14 -11.85 18.48 -115.49
N ALA A 15 -10.84 19.36 -115.44
CA ALA A 15 -10.06 19.61 -114.23
C ALA A 15 -10.91 20.24 -113.11
N THR A 16 -11.77 21.20 -113.44
CA THR A 16 -12.68 21.83 -112.46
C THR A 16 -13.74 20.85 -111.96
N LEU A 17 -14.30 20.02 -112.83
CA LEU A 17 -15.23 18.97 -112.44
C LEU A 17 -14.57 17.93 -111.52
N PHE A 18 -13.33 17.54 -111.83
CA PHE A 18 -12.55 16.65 -110.98
C PHE A 18 -12.22 17.30 -109.62
N ALA A 19 -11.90 18.60 -109.59
CA ALA A 19 -11.65 19.34 -108.36
C ALA A 19 -12.88 19.43 -107.46
N ILE A 20 -14.08 19.64 -108.03
CA ILE A 20 -15.34 19.65 -107.29
C ILE A 20 -15.62 18.28 -106.68
N ILE A 21 -15.43 17.20 -107.46
CA ILE A 21 -15.61 15.83 -106.96
C ILE A 21 -14.59 15.51 -105.85
N ALA A 22 -13.31 15.85 -106.05
CA ALA A 22 -12.26 15.65 -105.05
C ALA A 22 -12.51 16.46 -103.76
N ALA A 23 -13.01 17.69 -103.87
CA ALA A 23 -13.35 18.53 -102.72
C ALA A 23 -14.43 17.89 -101.84
N GLN A 24 -15.43 17.24 -102.44
CA GLN A 24 -16.45 16.50 -101.68
C GLN A 24 -15.87 15.31 -100.92
N PHE A 25 -14.91 14.58 -101.50
CA PHE A 25 -14.23 13.47 -100.81
C PHE A 25 -13.35 13.96 -99.66
N VAL A 26 -12.60 15.04 -99.86
CA VAL A 26 -11.77 15.65 -98.80
C VAL A 26 -12.66 16.15 -97.66
N TRP A 27 -13.78 16.79 -97.96
CA TRP A 27 -14.71 17.27 -96.93
C TRP A 27 -15.33 16.12 -96.13
N ARG A 28 -15.80 15.05 -96.79
CA ARG A 28 -16.33 13.86 -96.09
C ARG A 28 -15.27 13.24 -95.17
N ARG A 29 -14.04 13.08 -95.67
CA ARG A 29 -12.94 12.51 -94.87
C ARG A 29 -12.56 13.42 -93.70
N ALA A 30 -12.50 14.73 -93.91
CA ALA A 30 -12.21 15.69 -92.85
C ALA A 30 -13.29 15.64 -91.76
N VAL A 31 -14.57 15.66 -92.15
CA VAL A 31 -15.70 15.58 -91.21
C VAL A 31 -15.63 14.28 -90.41
N THR A 32 -15.47 13.11 -91.05
CA THR A 32 -15.36 11.82 -90.35
C THR A 32 -14.17 11.77 -89.39
N VAL A 33 -13.02 12.34 -89.76
CA VAL A 33 -11.85 12.40 -88.88
C VAL A 33 -12.12 13.33 -87.69
N THR A 34 -12.76 14.48 -87.91
CA THR A 34 -13.09 15.41 -86.83
C THR A 34 -14.16 14.88 -85.88
N THR A 35 -15.20 14.20 -86.39
CA THR A 35 -16.23 13.57 -85.53
C THR A 35 -15.62 12.45 -84.72
N ARG A 36 -14.80 11.59 -85.34
CA ARG A 36 -14.09 10.52 -84.62
C ARG A 36 -13.14 11.08 -83.55
N ARG A 37 -12.40 12.15 -83.84
CA ARG A 37 -11.53 12.82 -82.84
C ARG A 37 -12.32 13.48 -81.71
N LEU A 38 -13.48 14.05 -82.00
CA LEU A 38 -14.37 14.62 -80.98
C LEU A 38 -14.95 13.52 -80.07
N ASP A 39 -15.36 12.39 -80.65
CA ASP A 39 -15.84 11.23 -79.89
C ASP A 39 -14.73 10.60 -79.02
N GLU A 40 -13.52 10.44 -79.57
CA GLU A 40 -12.35 9.97 -78.83
C GLU A 40 -11.96 10.94 -77.69
N ASN A 41 -11.97 12.25 -77.94
CA ASN A 41 -11.72 13.26 -76.90
C ASN A 41 -12.82 13.29 -75.83
N GLY A 42 -14.09 13.12 -76.22
CA GLY A 42 -15.21 12.99 -75.28
C GLY A 42 -15.09 11.75 -74.41
N SER A 43 -14.65 10.62 -74.98
CA SER A 43 -14.37 9.38 -74.25
C SER A 43 -13.22 9.54 -73.26
N ILE A 44 -12.14 10.23 -73.65
CA ILE A 44 -11.01 10.54 -72.75
C ILE A 44 -11.48 11.44 -71.59
N SER A 45 -12.29 12.48 -71.88
CA SER A 45 -12.84 13.37 -70.87
C SER A 45 -13.80 12.66 -69.91
N ALA A 46 -14.59 11.70 -70.39
CA ALA A 46 -15.47 10.91 -69.54
C ALA A 46 -14.66 9.97 -68.62
N ARG A 47 -13.59 9.37 -69.15
CA ARG A 47 -12.68 8.51 -68.38
C ARG A 47 -11.89 9.28 -67.32
N SER A 48 -11.47 10.51 -67.62
CA SER A 48 -10.82 11.36 -66.61
C SER A 48 -11.79 11.74 -65.49
N ALA A 49 -13.03 12.09 -65.82
CA ALA A 49 -14.05 12.39 -64.81
C ALA A 49 -14.38 11.18 -63.92
N ASP A 50 -14.42 9.97 -64.49
CA ASP A 50 -14.61 8.73 -63.74
C ASP A 50 -13.41 8.43 -62.82
N LEU A 51 -12.18 8.62 -63.30
CA LEU A 51 -10.98 8.46 -62.47
C LEU A 51 -10.95 9.47 -61.32
N ASP A 52 -11.30 10.72 -61.58
CA ASP A 52 -11.39 11.76 -60.54
C ASP A 52 -12.47 11.41 -59.50
N ALA A 53 -13.61 10.88 -59.94
CA ALA A 53 -14.66 10.40 -59.03
C ALA A 53 -14.21 9.20 -58.18
N MET A 54 -13.44 8.28 -58.77
CA MET A 54 -12.84 7.16 -58.04
C MET A 54 -11.83 7.65 -56.99
N LEU A 55 -10.97 8.61 -57.34
CA LEU A 55 -10.00 9.20 -56.42
C LEU A 55 -10.69 9.92 -55.26
N GLN A 56 -11.70 10.75 -55.54
CA GLN A 56 -12.48 11.41 -54.49
C GLN A 56 -13.17 10.43 -53.56
N ARG A 57 -13.67 9.30 -54.10
CA ARG A 57 -14.27 8.24 -53.27
C ARG A 57 -13.21 7.58 -52.40
N GLN A 58 -12.04 7.24 -52.95
CA GLN A 58 -10.94 6.67 -52.18
C GLN A 58 -10.45 7.63 -51.08
N GLU A 59 -10.32 8.92 -51.37
CA GLU A 59 -9.97 9.93 -50.36
C GLU A 59 -11.02 10.02 -49.25
N ARG A 60 -12.31 10.01 -49.62
CA ARG A 60 -13.41 10.01 -48.64
C ARG A 60 -13.40 8.76 -47.77
N ASP A 61 -13.05 7.60 -48.32
CA ASP A 61 -12.99 6.34 -47.59
C ASP A 61 -11.69 6.21 -46.76
N ALA A 62 -10.58 6.81 -47.21
CA ALA A 62 -9.30 6.79 -46.51
C ALA A 62 -9.24 7.74 -45.31
N ALA A 63 -9.92 8.89 -45.37
CA ALA A 63 -9.97 9.86 -44.28
C ALA A 63 -10.45 9.29 -42.93
N PRO A 64 -11.59 8.56 -42.83
CA PRO A 64 -12.04 7.97 -41.57
C PRO A 64 -11.10 6.86 -41.09
N LEU A 65 -10.54 6.06 -41.99
CA LEU A 65 -9.55 5.02 -41.63
C LEU A 65 -8.28 5.64 -41.03
N HIS A 66 -7.80 6.74 -41.60
CA HIS A 66 -6.67 7.47 -41.02
C HIS A 66 -6.99 8.04 -39.63
N ALA A 67 -8.18 8.59 -39.44
CA ALA A 67 -8.62 9.08 -38.13
C ALA A 67 -8.71 7.93 -37.10
N GLU A 68 -9.24 6.78 -37.51
CA GLU A 68 -9.31 5.58 -36.67
C GLU A 68 -7.92 5.05 -36.29
N ILE A 69 -6.98 5.00 -37.25
CA ILE A 69 -5.59 4.62 -36.98
C ILE A 69 -4.94 5.55 -35.95
N GLU A 70 -5.14 6.86 -36.06
CA GLU A 70 -4.61 7.82 -35.08
C GLU A 70 -5.28 7.66 -33.71
N SER A 71 -6.60 7.42 -33.68
CA SER A 71 -7.33 7.13 -32.45
C SER A 71 -6.78 5.88 -31.75
N LEU A 72 -6.64 4.77 -32.48
CA LEU A 72 -6.09 3.52 -31.96
C LEU A 72 -4.63 3.67 -31.51
N ARG A 73 -3.85 4.52 -32.18
CA ARG A 73 -2.48 4.85 -31.75
C ARG A 73 -2.47 5.63 -30.44
N ALA A 74 -3.40 6.57 -30.26
CA ALA A 74 -3.53 7.31 -29.01
C ALA A 74 -3.96 6.38 -27.86
N GLU A 75 -5.00 5.58 -28.06
CA GLU A 75 -5.48 4.60 -27.08
C GLU A 75 -4.38 3.59 -26.71
N ARG A 76 -3.62 3.08 -27.68
CA ARG A 76 -2.50 2.19 -27.42
C ARG A 76 -1.43 2.84 -26.53
N ARG A 77 -1.14 4.13 -26.71
CA ARG A 77 -0.18 4.86 -25.87
C ARG A 77 -0.71 5.00 -24.45
N GLU A 78 -1.97 5.39 -24.31
CA GLU A 78 -2.63 5.52 -23.00
C GLU A 78 -2.63 4.19 -22.24
N LEU A 79 -2.97 3.09 -22.91
CA LEU A 79 -2.90 1.74 -22.33
C LEU A 79 -1.46 1.35 -21.94
N ALA A 80 -0.46 1.73 -22.72
CA ALA A 80 0.93 1.48 -22.39
C ALA A 80 1.37 2.26 -21.15
N ASP A 81 0.97 3.53 -21.05
CA ASP A 81 1.26 4.38 -19.90
C ASP A 81 0.56 3.86 -18.64
N ALA A 82 -0.73 3.49 -18.72
CA ALA A 82 -1.46 2.87 -17.63
C ALA A 82 -0.84 1.55 -17.17
N ASN A 83 -0.36 0.72 -18.10
CA ASN A 83 0.32 -0.54 -17.76
C ASN A 83 1.67 -0.29 -17.08
N ASN A 84 2.42 0.72 -17.51
CA ASN A 84 3.66 1.13 -16.85
C ASN A 84 3.41 1.64 -15.42
N GLU A 85 2.35 2.41 -15.20
CA GLU A 85 1.92 2.87 -13.88
C GLU A 85 1.58 1.68 -12.98
N LEU A 86 0.74 0.77 -13.48
CA LEU A 86 0.32 -0.43 -12.75
C LEU A 86 1.51 -1.35 -12.41
N ALA A 87 2.51 -1.45 -13.30
CA ALA A 87 3.75 -2.16 -13.02
C ALA A 87 4.57 -1.50 -11.89
N ARG A 88 4.61 -0.17 -11.83
CA ARG A 88 5.28 0.56 -10.73
C ARG A 88 4.56 0.32 -9.40
N ASP A 89 3.24 0.42 -9.39
CA ASP A 89 2.42 0.18 -8.19
C ASP A 89 2.56 -1.26 -7.69
N ASN A 90 2.55 -2.24 -8.60
CA ASN A 90 2.77 -3.63 -8.23
C ASN A 90 4.15 -3.84 -7.59
N ASN A 91 5.21 -3.26 -8.19
CA ASN A 91 6.55 -3.34 -7.61
C ASN A 91 6.63 -2.68 -6.22
N ARG A 92 5.92 -1.56 -6.00
CA ARG A 92 5.83 -0.90 -4.71
C ARG A 92 5.14 -1.80 -3.68
N LEU A 93 3.99 -2.39 -4.03
CA LEU A 93 3.26 -3.32 -3.16
C LEU A 93 4.08 -4.56 -2.81
N ILE A 94 4.83 -5.12 -3.76
CA ILE A 94 5.75 -6.25 -3.50
C ILE A 94 6.84 -5.85 -2.49
N ALA A 95 7.41 -4.64 -2.62
CA ALA A 95 8.42 -4.15 -1.70
C ALA A 95 7.85 -3.94 -0.29
N GLU A 96 6.66 -3.36 -0.18
CA GLU A 96 5.94 -3.17 1.08
C GLU A 96 5.59 -4.50 1.75
N ALA A 97 5.05 -5.46 0.99
CA ALA A 97 4.74 -6.79 1.50
C ALA A 97 5.98 -7.52 2.04
N ARG A 98 7.13 -7.38 1.37
CA ARG A 98 8.42 -7.90 1.87
C ARG A 98 8.85 -7.20 3.16
N SER A 99 8.71 -5.88 3.23
CA SER A 99 9.03 -5.10 4.43
C SER A 99 8.22 -5.57 5.63
N LEU A 100 6.90 -5.65 5.47
CA LEU A 100 5.97 -6.11 6.51
C LEU A 100 6.28 -7.56 6.93
N THR A 101 6.62 -8.43 5.97
CA THR A 101 7.00 -9.83 6.27
C THR A 101 8.28 -9.89 7.13
N ASN A 102 9.25 -9.03 6.86
CA ASN A 102 10.49 -8.94 7.64
C ASN A 102 10.20 -8.39 9.04
N GLU A 103 9.34 -7.37 9.15
CA GLU A 103 8.93 -6.79 10.43
C GLU A 103 8.17 -7.80 11.30
N ILE A 104 7.22 -8.54 10.72
CA ILE A 104 6.52 -9.63 11.42
C ILE A 104 7.51 -10.69 11.92
N SER A 105 8.48 -11.07 11.09
CA SER A 105 9.52 -12.03 11.48
C SER A 105 10.36 -11.53 12.65
N LYS A 106 10.73 -10.24 12.63
CA LYS A 106 11.46 -9.57 13.71
C LYS A 106 10.65 -9.55 15.00
N LEU A 107 9.40 -9.08 14.94
CA LEU A 107 8.51 -9.02 16.10
C LEU A 107 8.25 -10.40 16.71
N LYS A 108 8.12 -11.44 15.88
CA LYS A 108 8.01 -12.83 16.39
C LYS A 108 9.25 -13.29 17.14
N ALA A 109 10.45 -12.94 16.66
CA ALA A 109 11.70 -13.28 17.34
C ALA A 109 11.85 -12.50 18.66
N GLU A 110 11.48 -11.22 18.67
CA GLU A 110 11.45 -10.39 19.88
C GLU A 110 10.45 -10.95 20.92
N LEU A 111 9.25 -11.34 20.49
CA LEU A 111 8.25 -11.98 21.35
C LEU A 111 8.77 -13.28 21.96
N ALA A 112 9.35 -14.17 21.15
CA ALA A 112 9.94 -15.42 21.65
C ALA A 112 11.05 -15.15 22.68
N THR A 113 11.87 -14.12 22.45
CA THR A 113 12.90 -13.71 23.42
C THR A 113 12.27 -13.23 24.73
N ARG A 114 11.23 -12.39 24.65
CA ARG A 114 10.47 -11.91 25.82
C ARG A 114 9.83 -13.05 26.60
N ASP A 115 9.26 -14.04 25.92
CA ASP A 115 8.66 -15.23 26.56
C ASP A 115 9.72 -16.04 27.31
N THR A 116 10.91 -16.22 26.73
CA THR A 116 12.02 -16.90 27.44
C THR A 116 12.51 -16.11 28.65
N GLN A 117 12.57 -14.78 28.57
CA GLN A 117 12.93 -13.92 29.71
C GLN A 117 11.88 -14.01 30.82
N ALA A 118 10.60 -13.96 30.48
CA ALA A 118 9.51 -14.08 31.44
C ALA A 118 9.53 -15.45 32.15
N ALA A 119 9.79 -16.53 31.40
CA ALA A 119 9.94 -17.86 31.98
C ALA A 119 11.14 -17.96 32.93
N ALA A 120 12.28 -17.37 32.57
CA ALA A 120 13.47 -17.33 33.41
C ALA A 120 13.22 -16.57 34.72
N ILE A 121 12.63 -15.36 34.63
CA ILE A 121 12.26 -14.56 35.82
C ILE A 121 11.26 -15.33 36.69
N GLY A 122 10.28 -16.00 36.09
CA GLY A 122 9.32 -16.83 36.82
C GLY A 122 9.99 -17.97 37.59
N ALA A 123 11.01 -18.62 37.00
CA ALA A 123 11.80 -19.64 37.68
C ALA A 123 12.64 -19.05 38.82
N GLU A 124 13.27 -17.89 38.63
CA GLU A 124 14.02 -17.18 39.67
C GLU A 124 13.13 -16.80 40.85
N LEU A 125 11.93 -16.26 40.60
CA LEU A 125 10.95 -15.96 41.65
C LEU A 125 10.57 -17.21 42.45
N ALA A 126 10.28 -18.33 41.78
CA ALA A 126 9.98 -19.58 42.48
C ALA A 126 11.15 -20.07 43.37
N THR A 127 12.39 -19.90 42.92
CA THR A 127 13.57 -20.25 43.74
C THR A 127 13.74 -19.32 44.94
N LEU A 128 13.47 -18.02 44.78
CA LEU A 128 13.52 -17.05 45.86
C LEU A 128 12.41 -17.29 46.89
N GLU A 129 11.19 -17.58 46.44
CA GLU A 129 10.07 -17.96 47.31
C GLU A 129 10.41 -19.20 48.15
N GLN A 130 11.03 -20.21 47.54
CA GLN A 130 11.48 -21.39 48.26
C GLN A 130 12.60 -21.06 49.26
N ALA A 131 13.58 -20.25 48.89
CA ALA A 131 14.65 -19.82 49.78
C ALA A 131 14.11 -19.05 51.00
N ILE A 132 13.14 -18.16 50.79
CA ILE A 132 12.46 -17.43 51.88
C ILE A 132 11.70 -18.40 52.78
N ALA A 133 10.98 -19.37 52.22
CA ALA A 133 10.24 -20.37 53.00
C ALA A 133 11.18 -21.24 53.85
N ASP A 134 12.33 -21.65 53.30
CA ASP A 134 13.32 -22.43 54.03
C ASP A 134 14.00 -21.60 55.13
N GLU A 135 14.31 -20.33 54.88
CA GLU A 135 14.87 -19.43 55.90
C GLU A 135 13.87 -19.14 57.02
N ALA A 136 12.58 -18.97 56.69
CA ALA A 136 11.52 -18.82 57.68
C ALA A 136 11.43 -20.06 58.60
N ARG A 137 11.57 -21.28 58.06
CA ARG A 137 11.65 -22.51 58.88
C ARG A 137 12.86 -22.51 59.79
N ARG A 138 14.05 -22.16 59.27
CA ARG A 138 15.28 -22.08 60.09
C ARG A 138 15.14 -21.07 61.23
N HIS A 139 14.51 -19.93 60.98
CA HIS A 139 14.24 -18.95 62.02
C HIS A 139 13.32 -19.51 63.13
N GLU A 140 12.29 -20.25 62.77
CA GLU A 140 11.39 -20.87 63.76
C GLU A 140 12.11 -21.97 64.56
N GLU A 141 12.92 -22.81 63.91
CA GLU A 141 13.76 -23.81 64.57
C GLU A 141 14.76 -23.15 65.54
N ALA A 142 15.45 -22.08 65.13
CA ALA A 142 16.35 -21.34 65.99
C ALA A 142 15.61 -20.70 67.19
N ARG A 143 14.41 -20.17 66.97
CA ARG A 143 13.56 -19.58 68.02
C ARG A 143 13.17 -20.63 69.06
N THR A 144 12.72 -21.81 68.63
CA THR A 144 12.39 -22.91 69.54
C THR A 144 13.62 -23.41 70.31
N HIS A 145 14.78 -23.49 69.66
CA HIS A 145 16.03 -23.85 70.32
C HIS A 145 16.42 -22.86 71.43
N LEU A 146 16.33 -21.55 71.15
CA LEU A 146 16.58 -20.49 72.14
C LEU A 146 15.58 -20.56 73.31
N GLN A 147 14.30 -20.82 73.04
CA GLN A 147 13.30 -21.02 74.10
C GLN A 147 13.66 -22.21 74.99
N ASN A 148 14.05 -23.34 74.41
CA ASN A 148 14.48 -24.53 75.15
C ASN A 148 15.73 -24.24 76.00
N LEU A 149 16.74 -23.57 75.45
CA LEU A 149 17.93 -23.14 76.20
C LEU A 149 17.59 -22.16 77.33
N SER A 150 16.66 -21.23 77.11
CA SER A 150 16.21 -20.32 78.15
C SER A 150 15.50 -21.05 79.28
N ALA A 151 14.68 -22.06 78.96
CA ALA A 151 13.99 -22.89 79.93
C ALA A 151 14.95 -23.78 80.73
N THR A 152 15.99 -24.34 80.10
CA THR A 152 17.02 -25.11 80.80
C THR A 152 17.86 -24.20 81.71
N ALA A 153 18.26 -23.01 81.24
CA ALA A 153 18.94 -22.03 82.05
C ALA A 153 18.10 -21.59 83.27
N ALA A 154 16.80 -21.37 83.10
CA ALA A 154 15.88 -21.05 84.19
C ALA A 154 15.78 -22.20 85.22
N ARG A 155 15.70 -23.46 84.76
CA ARG A 155 15.70 -24.64 85.64
C ARG A 155 17.00 -24.76 86.44
N LEU A 156 18.15 -24.67 85.78
CA LEU A 156 19.46 -24.69 86.43
C LEU A 156 19.61 -23.55 87.45
N THR A 157 19.11 -22.35 87.12
CA THR A 157 19.11 -21.20 88.03
C THR A 157 18.23 -21.47 89.26
N ALA A 158 17.06 -22.11 89.08
CA ALA A 158 16.19 -22.49 90.19
C ALA A 158 16.80 -23.59 91.07
N GLU A 159 17.55 -24.52 90.48
CA GLU A 159 18.23 -25.63 91.17
C GLU A 159 19.47 -25.15 91.96
N LEU A 160 20.21 -24.18 91.41
CA LEU A 160 21.33 -23.50 92.09
C LEU A 160 20.87 -22.45 93.12
N ARG A 161 19.56 -22.20 93.25
CA ARG A 161 19.02 -21.25 94.24
C ARG A 161 18.96 -21.93 95.61
N PRO A 162 19.82 -21.58 96.59
CA PRO A 162 19.72 -22.11 97.94
C PRO A 162 18.39 -21.68 98.57
N ALA A 163 17.82 -22.56 99.41
CA ALA A 163 16.56 -22.34 100.13
C ALA A 163 16.66 -21.11 101.07
N ALA A 164 16.34 -19.93 100.55
CA ALA A 164 16.07 -18.74 101.35
C ALA A 164 14.55 -18.57 101.47
N ALA A 165 14.13 -18.41 102.73
CA ALA A 165 12.78 -18.18 103.23
C ALA A 165 12.10 -16.93 102.59
N PRO A 166 10.75 -16.82 102.68
CA PRO A 166 10.01 -15.80 101.96
C PRO A 166 10.10 -14.45 102.67
N GLU A 167 10.66 -13.43 102.02
CA GLU A 167 10.43 -12.04 102.38
C GLU A 167 9.58 -11.30 101.33
N ASN A 168 8.69 -10.50 101.90
CA ASN A 168 7.59 -9.73 101.33
C ASN A 168 8.05 -8.58 100.40
N PRO A 169 7.12 -8.01 99.61
CA PRO A 169 7.37 -7.42 98.30
C PRO A 169 7.90 -6.00 98.37
N LYS A 170 8.89 -5.69 97.53
CA LYS A 170 9.13 -4.32 97.08
C LYS A 170 8.82 -4.23 95.60
N SER A 171 7.81 -3.42 95.32
CA SER A 171 7.37 -2.96 94.01
C SER A 171 8.57 -2.60 93.12
N VAL A 172 8.81 -3.40 92.09
CA VAL A 172 9.57 -2.93 90.94
C VAL A 172 8.61 -2.03 90.18
N THR A 173 8.82 -0.72 90.34
CA THR A 173 8.21 0.32 89.53
C THR A 173 8.35 -0.06 88.05
N ALA A 174 7.22 -0.15 87.36
CA ALA A 174 7.19 -0.11 85.91
C ALA A 174 8.04 1.08 85.45
N GLN A 175 9.16 0.81 84.79
CA GLN A 175 9.82 1.79 83.96
C GLN A 175 8.82 2.15 82.87
N ALA A 176 8.14 3.28 83.08
CA ALA A 176 7.46 3.97 82.01
C ALA A 176 8.50 4.14 80.90
N LEU A 177 8.21 3.61 79.71
CA LEU A 177 8.97 3.94 78.52
C LEU A 177 9.04 5.47 78.46
N GLU A 178 10.25 6.00 78.50
CA GLU A 178 10.47 7.42 78.27
C GLU A 178 9.82 7.79 76.94
N PRO A 179 9.12 8.93 76.87
CA PRO A 179 8.57 9.43 75.62
C PRO A 179 9.72 9.51 74.63
N TYR A 180 9.56 8.79 73.51
CA TYR A 180 10.45 8.85 72.36
C TYR A 180 10.74 10.32 72.05
N PRO A 181 12.00 10.77 72.08
CA PRO A 181 12.31 12.18 72.01
C PRO A 181 11.99 12.70 70.59
N ASP A 182 11.37 13.87 70.51
CA ASP A 182 10.77 14.38 69.26
C ASP A 182 11.82 14.66 68.16
N ASP A 183 13.10 14.77 68.52
CA ASP A 183 14.22 14.93 67.61
C ASP A 183 14.54 13.66 66.80
N GLU A 184 14.31 12.47 67.35
CA GLU A 184 14.45 11.20 66.62
C GLU A 184 13.27 10.94 65.67
N ARG A 185 12.06 11.40 66.01
CA ARG A 185 10.89 11.35 65.11
C ARG A 185 11.08 12.19 63.85
N ASP A 186 11.70 13.36 63.99
CA ASP A 186 11.99 14.24 62.87
C ASP A 186 13.11 13.67 61.99
N ALA A 187 14.08 12.95 62.57
CA ALA A 187 15.11 12.26 61.82
C ALA A 187 14.52 11.10 61.00
N ASP A 188 13.68 10.27 61.61
CA ASP A 188 13.02 9.15 60.93
C ASP A 188 11.99 9.61 59.88
N ALA A 189 11.29 10.72 60.13
CA ALA A 189 10.41 11.32 59.13
C ALA A 189 11.18 11.85 57.91
N ARG A 190 12.41 12.36 58.10
CA ARG A 190 13.27 12.81 57.01
C ARG A 190 13.84 11.65 56.20
N THR A 191 14.27 10.57 56.86
CA THR A 191 14.76 9.38 56.15
C THR A 191 13.64 8.70 55.35
N LEU A 192 12.42 8.62 55.90
CA LEU A 192 11.25 8.14 55.15
C LEU A 192 10.86 9.06 53.99
N ALA A 193 11.02 10.37 54.14
CA ALA A 193 10.79 11.32 53.05
C ALA A 193 11.84 11.20 51.93
N GLU A 194 13.12 11.00 52.27
CA GLU A 194 14.19 10.75 51.29
C GLU A 194 13.98 9.42 50.55
N VAL A 195 13.63 8.35 51.27
CA VAL A 195 13.33 7.05 50.64
C VAL A 195 12.11 7.17 49.73
N LYS A 196 11.06 7.87 50.15
CA LYS A 196 9.87 8.11 49.32
C LYS A 196 10.18 8.97 48.09
N ALA A 197 11.06 9.96 48.21
CA ALA A 197 11.49 10.78 47.08
C ALA A 197 12.33 9.96 46.08
N SER A 198 13.27 9.16 46.55
CA SER A 198 14.08 8.28 45.70
C SER A 198 13.23 7.25 44.96
N LEU A 199 12.18 6.72 45.60
CA LEU A 199 11.29 5.74 44.98
C LEU A 199 10.35 6.37 43.94
N LEU A 200 9.96 7.64 44.14
CA LEU A 200 9.17 8.41 43.16
C LEU A 200 10.01 8.79 41.94
N GLU A 201 11.27 9.18 42.15
CA GLU A 201 12.21 9.50 41.06
C GLU A 201 12.57 8.26 40.22
N GLU A 202 12.66 7.09 40.84
CA GLU A 202 12.85 5.82 40.13
C GLU A 202 11.61 5.43 39.31
N LEU A 203 10.40 5.71 39.81
CA LEU A 203 9.15 5.46 39.08
C LEU A 203 9.00 6.41 37.88
N ASP A 204 9.37 7.68 38.02
CA ASP A 204 9.28 8.70 36.95
C ASP A 204 10.33 8.44 35.85
N ASN A 205 11.53 7.96 36.21
CA ASN A 205 12.56 7.55 35.24
C ASN A 205 12.23 6.28 34.46
N THR A 206 11.30 5.43 34.96
CA THR A 206 10.75 4.31 34.17
C THR A 206 9.57 4.70 33.28
N ALA A 207 9.11 5.95 33.39
CA ALA A 207 8.00 6.51 32.65
C ALA A 207 8.46 7.62 31.69
N GLU A 208 9.63 7.48 31.06
CA GLU A 208 9.96 8.34 29.93
C GLU A 208 9.36 7.83 28.62
N PRO A 209 8.87 8.75 27.79
CA PRO A 209 7.91 8.49 26.74
C PRO A 209 8.59 8.59 25.36
N GLU A 210 8.64 7.48 24.61
CA GLU A 210 8.89 7.60 23.16
C GLU A 210 7.63 8.13 22.46
N MET A 211 7.45 9.45 22.59
CA MET A 211 6.67 10.31 21.70
C MET A 211 7.26 10.19 20.29
N ALA A 212 6.48 9.82 19.28
CA ALA A 212 5.54 10.73 18.64
C ALA A 212 6.23 11.99 18.10
N GLU A 213 6.93 11.83 16.98
CA GLU A 213 7.17 12.92 16.03
C GLU A 213 6.70 12.48 14.64
N ASN A 214 5.40 12.64 14.38
CA ASN A 214 4.86 12.97 13.05
C ASN A 214 3.33 13.13 13.12
N ARG A 215 2.87 14.33 13.49
CA ARG A 215 1.51 14.76 13.21
C ARG A 215 1.46 16.26 12.92
N ALA A 216 1.60 16.59 11.65
CA ALA A 216 1.03 17.79 11.07
C ALA A 216 0.49 17.42 9.68
N GLU A 217 -0.81 17.13 9.61
CA GLU A 217 -1.75 17.87 8.76
C GLU A 217 -3.14 17.24 8.85
N ALA A 218 -4.11 18.10 9.12
CA ALA A 218 -5.52 17.79 9.22
C ALA A 218 -6.17 17.88 7.82
N GLY A 219 -6.90 16.84 7.44
CA GLY A 219 -7.89 16.85 6.38
C GLY A 219 -9.17 16.16 6.88
N PRO A 220 -10.37 16.67 6.56
CA PRO A 220 -11.58 16.39 7.32
C PRO A 220 -12.25 15.06 6.95
N GLU A 221 -13.01 14.59 7.92
CA GLU A 221 -13.86 13.42 7.97
C GLU A 221 -14.68 13.14 6.70
N THR A 222 -14.67 11.87 6.28
CA THR A 222 -15.85 11.22 5.67
C THR A 222 -16.13 9.93 6.41
N ASN A 223 -17.01 10.04 7.41
CA ASN A 223 -17.70 8.92 8.01
C ASN A 223 -18.61 8.24 6.98
N GLY A 224 -18.47 6.92 6.83
CA GLY A 224 -19.54 6.04 6.37
C GLY A 224 -19.24 5.26 5.09
N ASP A 225 -18.45 4.18 5.16
CA ASP A 225 -18.64 3.05 4.22
C ASP A 225 -18.04 1.69 4.64
N ALA A 226 -17.77 1.45 5.93
CA ALA A 226 -17.06 0.24 6.37
C ALA A 226 -17.96 -1.00 6.60
N LEU A 227 -19.24 -0.98 6.20
CA LEU A 227 -20.18 -2.10 6.42
C LEU A 227 -20.76 -2.72 5.14
N ILE A 228 -20.36 -2.25 3.96
CA ILE A 228 -20.85 -2.76 2.67
C ILE A 228 -19.87 -3.78 2.02
N GLY A 229 -18.60 -3.79 2.45
CA GLY A 229 -17.56 -4.68 1.88
C GLY A 229 -17.75 -6.17 2.17
N ASP A 230 -18.10 -6.54 3.42
CA ASP A 230 -18.09 -7.96 3.82
C ASP A 230 -19.35 -8.72 3.37
N LEU A 231 -20.50 -8.04 3.28
CA LEU A 231 -21.74 -8.61 2.76
C LEU A 231 -21.69 -8.89 1.25
N THR A 232 -20.89 -8.12 0.50
CA THR A 232 -20.79 -8.27 -0.96
C THR A 232 -19.82 -9.38 -1.37
N LEU A 233 -18.77 -9.64 -0.58
CA LEU A 233 -17.83 -10.74 -0.84
C LEU A 233 -18.49 -12.10 -0.58
N ALA A 234 -19.21 -12.25 0.53
CA ALA A 234 -19.94 -13.47 0.85
C ALA A 234 -21.07 -13.77 -0.16
N ALA A 235 -21.75 -12.74 -0.65
CA ALA A 235 -22.77 -12.87 -1.69
C ALA A 235 -22.15 -13.26 -3.06
N ARG A 236 -20.98 -12.70 -3.41
CA ARG A 236 -20.25 -13.07 -4.64
C ARG A 236 -19.74 -14.51 -4.62
N ILE A 237 -19.24 -14.99 -3.49
CA ILE A 237 -18.78 -16.39 -3.34
C ILE A 237 -19.98 -17.34 -3.50
N ARG A 238 -21.13 -17.03 -2.87
CA ARG A 238 -22.34 -17.84 -3.00
C ARG A 238 -22.94 -17.82 -4.42
N ALA A 239 -22.83 -16.69 -5.15
CA ALA A 239 -23.28 -16.60 -6.54
C ALA A 239 -22.39 -17.40 -7.51
N LEU A 240 -21.08 -17.42 -7.27
CA LEU A 240 -20.12 -18.25 -8.01
C LEU A 240 -20.34 -19.74 -7.75
N GLU A 241 -20.62 -20.14 -6.51
CA GLU A 241 -20.96 -21.53 -6.17
C GLU A 241 -22.30 -21.99 -6.77
N ALA A 242 -23.25 -21.07 -6.95
CA ALA A 242 -24.55 -21.35 -7.58
C ALA A 242 -24.51 -21.31 -9.14
N GLY A 243 -23.35 -21.04 -9.75
CA GLY A 243 -23.18 -21.02 -11.20
C GLY A 243 -23.87 -19.85 -11.91
N VAL A 244 -24.21 -18.79 -11.18
CA VAL A 244 -24.87 -17.60 -11.75
C VAL A 244 -23.82 -16.51 -11.91
N ALA A 245 -23.47 -16.19 -13.14
CA ALA A 245 -22.57 -15.08 -13.46
C ALA A 245 -23.25 -13.75 -13.10
N PRO A 246 -22.57 -12.81 -12.41
CA PRO A 246 -23.13 -11.51 -12.12
C PRO A 246 -23.27 -10.70 -13.42
N GLN A 247 -24.46 -10.14 -13.66
CA GLN A 247 -24.71 -9.13 -14.69
C GLN A 247 -24.25 -7.75 -14.22
#